data_AF-A0A381JB36-F1
#
_entry.id   AF-A0A381JB36-F1
#
_cell.length_a   1.000
_cell.length_b   1.000
_cell.length_c   1.000
_cell.angle_alpha   90.00
_cell.angle_beta   90.00
_cell.angle_gamma   90.00
#
_symmetry.space_group_name_H-M   'P 1'
#
loop_
_entity.id
_entity.type
_entity.pdbx_description
1 polymer ?
#
loop_
_entity_poly.entity_id
_entity_poly.type
_entity_poly.pdbx_seq_one_letter_code
_entity_poly.pdbx_strand_id
1 'polypeptide(L)'
;MENLKFNDLTLNKNVLKSIEGMGFEEPSKIQQEVIPVILEGFDVIGQAQTGTGKTLAFGAPIISNLNRSSNKIHGIILTPTRELAIQVSDELVRIGKDSNLKMLPVYGGQSIDRQIQAIRRNPDIIVGTPGRVLDLLRRKVLDLKFIDFLVLDEADEMLNMGFVEDIELIIQSSNEERQTLLFSATMPNTIKKIAQRYMKKDTKHISILKNQMTVSTVEQFYYEVKHNERFESLCRILDVEGPESCLIFCKTKKGVDEVVESMQSRGYSVEGMHGDMNQNQRLNTLRKFKDDSIDFLVATDVAARGIDVTNITHVINYDLPQDTESYVHRIGRTGRANKKGVAYTLVSPREYKTLKQIESATKGKIKRKPIPTIDDIFTAKYASIIKKVKETLENKEYSKFVPIVTELDEEYDLIDVSAALMTMIYGKEISYNSNENNDIASSNNNSYSNSYSNNSNSYNNRRSNSNNGDVSRLFLSIGHLDKVKPKSLVDFLTDNSNADRNSIGNIDILDKFTFIDVKSDAVDSILNNCSGKSLEGRRVNIEIAKSSK
;
A
#
# COMPACT_ATOMS: atom_id res chain seq x y z
N MET A 1 5.95 37.80 -9.45
CA MET A 1 6.36 37.35 -8.11
C MET A 1 7.85 37.09 -8.23
N GLU A 2 8.66 37.83 -7.47
CA GLU A 2 10.12 37.66 -7.51
C GLU A 2 10.49 36.22 -7.09
N ASN A 3 11.31 35.54 -7.89
CA ASN A 3 11.83 34.22 -7.55
C ASN A 3 12.87 34.37 -6.44
N LEU A 4 12.39 34.41 -5.20
CA LEU A 4 13.22 34.30 -3.99
C LEU A 4 14.03 33.01 -4.04
N LYS A 5 15.35 33.11 -3.87
CA LYS A 5 16.26 31.96 -3.76
C LYS A 5 16.58 31.67 -2.30
N PHE A 6 17.07 30.48 -2.01
CA PHE A 6 17.52 30.12 -0.65
C PHE A 6 18.60 31.08 -0.11
N ASN A 7 19.44 31.62 -0.99
CA ASN A 7 20.48 32.59 -0.62
C ASN A 7 19.92 33.90 -0.06
N ASP A 8 18.65 34.20 -0.33
CA ASP A 8 17.98 35.42 0.16
C ASP A 8 17.42 35.23 1.59
N LEU A 9 17.38 33.99 2.10
CA LEU A 9 16.78 33.64 3.40
C LEU A 9 17.76 33.70 4.59
N THR A 10 18.90 34.39 4.43
CA THR A 10 19.90 34.66 5.48
C THR A 10 20.41 33.44 6.28
N LEU A 11 20.31 32.24 5.70
CA LEU A 11 20.79 31.00 6.29
C LEU A 11 22.33 30.95 6.36
N ASN A 12 22.86 30.12 7.27
CA ASN A 12 24.30 29.90 7.37
C ASN A 12 24.85 29.29 6.07
N LYS A 13 26.05 29.72 5.64
CA LYS A 13 26.73 29.23 4.44
C LYS A 13 26.84 27.70 4.36
N ASN A 14 27.07 27.03 5.49
CA ASN A 14 27.17 25.56 5.53
C ASN A 14 25.81 24.89 5.23
N VAL A 15 24.73 25.50 5.68
CA VAL A 15 23.36 25.03 5.42
C VAL A 15 23.00 25.29 3.96
N LEU A 16 23.27 26.49 3.43
CA LEU A 16 23.03 26.81 2.02
C LEU A 16 23.73 25.85 1.07
N LYS A 17 25.01 25.56 1.33
CA LYS A 17 25.79 24.58 0.56
C LYS A 17 25.21 23.17 0.63
N SER A 18 24.68 22.77 1.80
CA SER A 18 24.03 21.47 1.97
C SER A 18 22.71 21.40 1.20
N ILE A 19 21.91 22.47 1.23
CA ILE A 19 20.64 22.60 0.48
C ILE A 19 20.89 22.52 -1.03
N GLU A 20 21.90 23.23 -1.54
CA GLU A 20 22.30 23.18 -2.96
C GLU A 20 22.76 21.77 -3.35
N GLY A 21 23.58 21.12 -2.51
CA GLY A 21 24.03 19.74 -2.73
C GLY A 21 22.91 18.69 -2.68
N MET A 22 21.75 19.02 -2.08
CA MET A 22 20.55 18.19 -2.10
C MET A 22 19.70 18.42 -3.37
N GLY A 23 20.05 19.39 -4.22
CA GLY A 23 19.33 19.72 -5.45
C GLY A 23 18.11 20.63 -5.25
N PHE A 24 18.01 21.33 -4.12
CA PHE A 24 16.94 22.30 -3.91
C PHE A 24 17.30 23.64 -4.57
N GLU A 25 16.53 24.03 -5.58
CA GLU A 25 16.75 25.28 -6.32
C GLU A 25 16.00 26.46 -5.71
N GLU A 26 14.69 26.31 -5.46
CA GLU A 26 13.81 27.36 -4.98
C GLU A 26 13.07 26.95 -3.70
N PRO A 27 12.96 27.84 -2.68
CA PRO A 27 12.21 27.57 -1.47
C PRO A 27 10.71 27.53 -1.76
N SER A 28 10.01 26.58 -1.14
CA SER A 28 8.55 26.50 -1.16
C SER A 28 7.91 27.69 -0.42
N LYS A 29 6.62 27.96 -0.66
CA LYS A 29 5.91 29.04 0.04
C LYS A 29 6.01 28.97 1.56
N ILE A 30 5.91 27.78 2.15
CA ILE A 30 6.04 27.63 3.61
C ILE A 30 7.49 27.94 4.06
N GLN A 31 8.49 27.57 3.27
CA GLN A 31 9.89 27.85 3.58
C GLN A 31 10.20 29.34 3.50
N GLN A 32 9.71 30.03 2.46
CA GLN A 32 9.88 31.48 2.28
C GLN A 32 9.31 32.28 3.45
N GLU A 33 8.14 31.91 3.94
CA GLU A 33 7.44 32.65 5.01
C GLU A 33 7.99 32.30 6.40
N VAL A 34 8.33 31.02 6.64
CA VAL A 34 8.67 30.53 7.99
C VAL A 34 10.14 30.72 8.33
N ILE A 35 11.06 30.50 7.39
CA ILE A 35 12.50 30.50 7.67
C ILE A 35 12.97 31.82 8.30
N PRO A 36 12.64 33.01 7.74
CA PRO A 36 13.07 34.28 8.33
C PRO A 36 12.54 34.48 9.76
N VAL A 37 11.27 34.11 9.98
CA VAL A 37 10.62 34.26 11.29
C VAL A 37 11.25 33.35 12.35
N ILE A 38 11.66 32.14 11.98
CA ILE A 38 12.39 31.26 12.90
C ILE A 38 13.78 31.83 13.20
N LEU A 39 14.49 32.35 12.19
CA LEU A 39 15.81 32.95 12.38
C LEU A 39 15.78 34.17 13.31
N GLU A 40 14.69 34.94 13.31
CA GLU A 40 14.46 36.06 14.22
C GLU A 40 14.17 35.62 15.68
N GLY A 41 13.92 34.32 15.92
CA GLY A 41 13.72 33.75 17.25
C GLY A 41 12.26 33.71 17.73
N PHE A 42 11.29 34.01 16.85
CA PHE A 42 9.87 33.91 17.19
C PHE A 42 9.39 32.47 17.27
N ASP A 43 8.43 32.21 18.15
CA ASP A 43 7.63 30.99 18.11
C ASP A 43 6.76 30.98 16.84
N VAL A 44 6.58 29.82 16.21
CA VAL A 44 5.86 29.70 14.93
C VAL A 44 4.84 28.58 14.95
N ILE A 45 3.63 28.89 14.49
CA ILE A 45 2.64 27.91 14.06
C ILE A 45 2.68 27.87 12.53
N GLY A 46 3.30 26.84 11.96
CA GLY A 46 3.38 26.59 10.53
C GLY A 46 2.26 25.67 10.07
N GLN A 47 1.20 26.25 9.50
CA GLN A 47 0.07 25.48 8.97
C GLN A 47 0.23 25.26 7.47
N ALA A 48 0.61 24.04 7.09
CA ALA A 48 0.75 23.63 5.69
C ALA A 48 0.59 22.11 5.52
N GLN A 49 0.23 21.68 4.31
CA GLN A 49 0.04 20.26 3.99
C GLN A 49 1.36 19.48 4.02
N THR A 50 1.26 18.16 4.09
CA THR A 50 2.42 17.26 3.93
C THR A 50 3.05 17.41 2.55
N GLY A 51 4.36 17.15 2.43
CA GLY A 51 5.08 17.28 1.16
C GLY A 51 5.36 18.72 0.69
N THR A 52 5.03 19.75 1.50
CA THR A 52 5.34 21.16 1.19
C THR A 52 6.76 21.58 1.61
N GLY A 53 7.57 20.64 2.12
CA GLY A 53 8.94 20.91 2.58
C GLY A 53 9.02 21.51 3.99
N LYS A 54 8.08 21.16 4.89
CA LYS A 54 8.05 21.61 6.30
C LYS A 54 9.31 21.23 7.07
N THR A 55 9.85 20.04 6.83
CA THR A 55 11.08 19.56 7.48
C THR A 55 12.26 20.48 7.22
N LEU A 56 12.47 20.88 5.96
CA LEU A 56 13.47 21.90 5.62
C LEU A 56 13.12 23.27 6.22
N ALA A 57 11.84 23.64 6.25
CA ALA A 57 11.38 24.94 6.76
C ALA A 57 11.75 25.19 8.23
N PHE A 58 11.70 24.16 9.09
CA PHE A 58 12.21 24.27 10.46
C PHE A 58 13.67 23.84 10.61
N GLY A 59 14.10 22.83 9.86
CA GLY A 59 15.43 22.23 10.03
C GLY A 59 16.57 23.17 9.62
N ALA A 60 16.43 23.86 8.49
CA ALA A 60 17.44 24.79 7.99
C ALA A 60 17.74 25.96 8.96
N PRO A 61 16.73 26.69 9.49
CA PRO A 61 17.00 27.78 10.44
C PRO A 61 17.50 27.27 11.80
N ILE A 62 16.98 26.13 12.29
CA ILE A 62 17.48 25.50 13.53
C ILE A 62 18.98 25.19 13.40
N ILE A 63 19.39 24.52 12.33
CA ILE A 63 20.78 24.14 12.10
C ILE A 63 21.65 25.39 11.86
N SER A 64 21.12 26.44 11.23
CA SER A 64 21.86 27.69 11.00
C SER A 64 22.20 28.44 12.29
N ASN A 65 21.30 28.40 13.28
CA ASN A 65 21.46 29.09 14.56
C ASN A 65 22.21 28.27 15.61
N LEU A 66 22.35 26.96 15.40
CA LEU A 66 23.07 26.08 16.31
C LEU A 66 24.58 26.26 16.19
N ASN A 67 25.21 26.67 17.29
CA ASN A 67 26.66 26.64 17.44
C ASN A 67 27.05 25.55 18.44
N ARG A 68 27.84 24.57 17.99
CA ARG A 68 28.25 23.42 18.79
C ARG A 68 29.35 23.81 19.77
N SER A 69 29.00 24.56 20.81
CA SER A 69 29.92 24.97 21.88
C SER A 69 29.83 24.08 23.12
N SER A 70 28.77 23.28 23.26
CA SER A 70 28.49 22.46 24.44
C SER A 70 28.07 21.03 24.08
N ASN A 71 28.45 20.04 24.89
CA ASN A 71 28.00 18.66 24.77
C ASN A 71 26.58 18.46 25.36
N LYS A 72 25.67 19.42 25.17
CA LYS A 72 24.29 19.37 25.67
C LYS A 72 23.33 19.10 24.52
N ILE A 73 22.14 18.59 24.85
CA ILE A 73 21.04 18.49 23.88
C ILE A 73 20.49 19.90 23.69
N HIS A 74 20.51 20.38 22.46
CA HIS A 74 20.06 21.72 22.08
C HIS A 74 18.60 21.75 21.64
N GLY A 75 18.01 20.62 21.23
CA GLY A 75 16.58 20.62 20.96
C GLY A 75 15.96 19.25 20.74
N ILE A 76 14.64 19.28 20.72
CA ILE A 76 13.80 18.10 20.54
C ILE A 76 12.74 18.33 19.48
N ILE A 77 12.54 17.33 18.64
CA ILE A 77 11.54 17.30 17.58
C ILE A 77 10.64 16.10 17.82
N LEU A 78 9.36 16.35 18.11
CA LEU A 78 8.37 15.31 18.32
C LEU A 78 7.64 15.01 17.01
N THR A 79 7.56 13.72 16.67
CA THR A 79 6.88 13.23 15.46
C THR A 79 5.90 12.10 15.82
N PRO A 80 4.76 11.93 15.11
CA PRO A 80 3.76 10.91 15.39
C PRO A 80 4.23 9.47 15.21
N THR A 81 5.07 9.21 14.20
CA THR A 81 5.49 7.85 13.85
C THR A 81 7.00 7.67 13.93
N ARG A 82 7.41 6.40 14.03
CA ARG A 82 8.83 6.01 14.08
C ARG A 82 9.50 6.29 12.74
N GLU A 83 8.76 6.03 11.67
CA GLU A 83 9.19 6.23 10.28
C GLU A 83 9.47 7.71 10.03
N LEU A 84 8.56 8.59 10.47
CA LEU A 84 8.76 10.03 10.35
C LEU A 84 9.92 10.52 11.22
N ALA A 85 10.11 9.96 12.42
CA ALA A 85 11.26 10.32 13.26
C ALA A 85 12.61 10.01 12.56
N ILE A 86 12.70 8.86 11.90
CA ILE A 86 13.89 8.47 11.12
C ILE A 86 14.04 9.42 9.93
N GLN A 87 12.97 9.64 9.16
CA GLN A 87 13.00 10.51 7.98
C GLN A 87 13.44 11.93 8.32
N VAL A 88 12.83 12.54 9.35
CA VAL A 88 13.19 13.88 9.81
C VAL A 88 14.63 13.91 10.29
N SER A 89 15.09 12.90 11.04
CA SER A 89 16.49 12.81 11.44
C SER A 89 17.45 12.72 10.25
N ASP A 90 17.15 11.87 9.25
CA ASP A 90 17.99 11.70 8.06
C ASP A 90 18.01 12.98 7.20
N GLU A 91 16.90 13.70 7.13
CA GLU A 91 16.83 14.99 6.46
C GLU A 91 17.64 16.06 7.19
N LEU A 92 17.56 16.13 8.53
CA LEU A 92 18.40 17.03 9.33
C LEU A 92 19.89 16.70 9.24
N VAL A 93 20.26 15.41 9.14
CA VAL A 93 21.65 15.00 8.88
C VAL A 93 22.12 15.48 7.52
N ARG A 94 21.27 15.43 6.48
CA ARG A 94 21.60 15.95 5.15
C ARG A 94 21.74 17.47 5.15
N ILE A 95 20.83 18.19 5.79
CA ILE A 95 20.88 19.66 5.93
C ILE A 95 22.11 20.09 6.74
N GLY A 96 22.45 19.31 7.78
CA GLY A 96 23.58 19.55 8.68
C GLY A 96 24.87 18.86 8.28
N LYS A 97 25.02 18.42 7.03
CA LYS A 97 26.21 17.66 6.57
C LYS A 97 27.52 18.39 6.89
N ASP A 98 27.51 19.72 6.77
CA ASP A 98 28.67 20.58 7.03
C ASP A 98 28.65 21.25 8.42
N SER A 99 27.72 20.90 9.33
CA SER A 99 27.57 21.54 10.66
C SER A 99 28.11 20.72 11.85
N ASN A 100 28.67 19.54 11.63
CA ASN A 100 29.19 18.63 12.67
C ASN A 100 28.18 18.39 13.81
N LEU A 101 26.88 18.52 13.54
CA LEU A 101 25.81 18.26 14.51
C LEU A 101 25.46 16.76 14.51
N LYS A 102 25.11 16.25 15.67
CA LYS A 102 24.69 14.86 15.90
C LYS A 102 23.19 14.82 16.10
N MET A 103 22.50 14.21 15.15
CA MET A 103 21.06 13.95 15.26
C MET A 103 20.84 12.51 15.75
N LEU A 104 19.89 12.31 16.66
CA LEU A 104 19.54 10.98 17.14
C LEU A 104 18.02 10.75 17.05
N PRO A 105 17.57 9.78 16.23
CA PRO A 105 16.17 9.38 16.24
C PRO A 105 15.88 8.42 17.40
N VAL A 106 14.78 8.66 18.12
CA VAL A 106 14.40 7.99 19.37
C VAL A 106 12.93 7.57 19.30
N TYR A 107 12.67 6.27 19.20
CA TYR A 107 11.32 5.77 18.97
C TYR A 107 11.09 4.35 19.53
N GLY A 108 9.82 3.97 19.68
CA GLY A 108 9.41 2.65 20.19
C GLY A 108 9.83 1.47 19.31
N GLY A 109 9.74 0.23 19.79
CA GLY A 109 10.00 -0.98 18.99
C GLY A 109 11.47 -1.31 18.69
N GLN A 110 12.40 -0.42 19.02
CA GLN A 110 13.83 -0.71 19.11
C GLN A 110 14.25 -0.87 20.57
N SER A 111 15.32 -1.65 20.83
CA SER A 111 15.95 -1.79 22.15
C SER A 111 16.20 -0.41 22.77
N ILE A 112 15.64 -0.21 23.96
CA ILE A 112 15.82 1.02 24.72
C ILE A 112 17.28 1.18 25.15
N ASP A 113 17.97 0.09 25.51
CA ASP A 113 19.37 0.14 25.94
C ASP A 113 20.30 0.68 24.86
N ARG A 114 20.04 0.34 23.58
CA ARG A 114 20.76 0.93 22.44
C ARG A 114 20.54 2.44 22.34
N GLN A 115 19.31 2.91 22.54
CA GLN A 115 19.00 4.34 22.54
C GLN A 115 19.61 5.06 23.75
N ILE A 116 19.60 4.43 24.94
CA ILE A 116 20.28 4.96 26.14
C ILE A 116 21.78 5.12 25.87
N GLN A 117 22.43 4.12 25.27
CA GLN A 117 23.84 4.20 24.90
C GLN A 117 24.10 5.29 23.86
N ALA A 118 23.20 5.49 22.91
CA ALA A 118 23.32 6.54 21.90
C ALA A 118 23.13 7.94 22.50
N ILE A 119 22.19 8.13 23.43
CA ILE A 119 21.99 9.41 24.16
C ILE A 119 23.23 9.76 24.97
N ARG A 120 23.89 8.78 25.60
CA ARG A 120 25.16 8.99 26.33
C ARG A 120 26.31 9.49 25.45
N ARG A 121 26.19 9.45 24.12
CA ARG A 121 27.18 10.03 23.17
C ARG A 121 26.94 11.51 22.90
N ASN A 122 26.03 12.14 23.65
CA ASN A 122 25.66 13.56 23.61
C ASN A 122 25.26 14.00 22.20
N PRO A 123 24.07 13.56 21.71
CA PRO A 123 23.49 14.13 20.49
C PRO A 123 23.11 15.60 20.73
N ASP A 124 23.16 16.40 19.67
CA ASP A 124 22.80 17.82 19.71
C ASP A 124 21.28 17.99 19.52
N ILE A 125 20.65 17.16 18.68
CA ILE A 125 19.20 17.17 18.44
C ILE A 125 18.63 15.76 18.56
N ILE A 126 17.50 15.63 19.27
CA ILE A 126 16.73 14.39 19.34
C ILE A 126 15.46 14.54 18.52
N VAL A 127 15.21 13.57 17.64
CA VAL A 127 13.95 13.44 16.90
C VAL A 127 13.23 12.21 17.43
N GLY A 128 11.98 12.30 17.89
CA GLY A 128 11.38 11.12 18.49
C GLY A 128 9.88 11.09 18.64
N THR A 129 9.37 9.89 18.88
CA THR A 129 7.95 9.65 19.15
C THR A 129 7.62 9.95 20.61
N PRO A 130 6.49 10.62 20.94
CA PRO A 130 6.16 11.06 22.30
C PRO A 130 6.33 9.99 23.37
N GLY A 131 5.72 8.81 23.20
CA GLY A 131 5.80 7.74 24.21
C GLY A 131 7.23 7.27 24.55
N ARG A 132 8.14 7.19 23.56
CA ARG A 132 9.54 6.79 23.81
C ARG A 132 10.35 7.91 24.46
N VAL A 133 10.14 9.15 24.03
CA VAL A 133 10.78 10.32 24.64
C VAL A 133 10.38 10.42 26.12
N LEU A 134 9.10 10.25 26.41
CA LEU A 134 8.58 10.29 27.77
C LEU A 134 9.13 9.17 28.65
N ASP A 135 9.28 7.94 28.13
CA ASP A 135 9.93 6.84 28.85
C ASP A 135 11.38 7.18 29.22
N LEU A 136 12.14 7.77 28.29
CA LEU A 136 13.53 8.18 28.53
C LEU A 136 13.67 9.33 29.53
N LEU A 137 12.72 10.28 29.53
CA LEU A 137 12.60 11.33 30.54
C LEU A 137 12.31 10.74 31.93
N ARG A 138 11.33 9.84 32.03
CA ARG A 138 10.96 9.17 33.30
C ARG A 138 12.13 8.37 33.89
N ARG A 139 12.94 7.75 33.02
CA ARG A 139 14.17 7.04 33.40
C ARG A 139 15.35 7.96 33.73
N LYS A 140 15.20 9.28 33.59
CA LYS A 140 16.26 10.29 33.79
C LYS A 140 17.49 10.06 32.91
N VAL A 141 17.29 9.45 31.74
CA VAL A 141 18.36 9.29 30.72
C VAL A 141 18.40 10.50 29.80
N LEU A 142 17.23 11.07 29.51
CA LEU A 142 17.07 12.28 28.73
C LEU A 142 16.83 13.47 29.66
N ASP A 143 17.52 14.58 29.42
CA ASP A 143 17.31 15.86 30.11
C ASP A 143 16.96 16.94 29.08
N LEU A 144 15.83 17.62 29.27
CA LEU A 144 15.33 18.67 28.40
C LEU A 144 15.30 20.04 29.09
N LYS A 145 15.98 20.20 30.23
CA LYS A 145 16.00 21.46 31.00
C LYS A 145 16.76 22.61 30.35
N PHE A 146 17.53 22.36 29.29
CA PHE A 146 18.41 23.37 28.68
C PHE A 146 18.39 23.33 27.16
N ILE A 147 17.22 23.00 26.59
CA ILE A 147 17.01 23.01 25.15
C ILE A 147 16.76 24.44 24.66
N ASP A 148 17.28 24.75 23.49
CA ASP A 148 17.10 26.03 22.84
C ASP A 148 15.82 26.04 21.99
N PHE A 149 15.37 24.86 21.49
CA PHE A 149 14.14 24.72 20.71
C PHE A 149 13.37 23.41 20.94
N LEU A 150 12.04 23.49 20.76
CA LEU A 150 11.10 22.36 20.75
C LEU A 150 10.23 22.43 19.50
N VAL A 151 10.16 21.34 18.74
CA VAL A 151 9.32 21.24 17.54
C VAL A 151 8.26 20.16 17.71
N LEU A 152 7.01 20.48 17.37
CA LEU A 152 5.92 19.52 17.20
C LEU A 152 5.63 19.40 15.71
N ASP A 153 6.04 18.30 15.07
CA ASP A 153 5.76 18.04 13.65
C ASP A 153 4.59 17.06 13.49
N GLU A 154 3.74 17.30 12.50
CA GLU A 154 2.45 16.62 12.31
C GLU A 154 1.63 16.53 13.63
N ALA A 155 1.46 17.69 14.29
CA ALA A 155 0.86 17.77 15.62
C ALA A 155 -0.60 17.28 15.67
N ASP A 156 -1.38 17.56 14.63
CA ASP A 156 -2.72 16.99 14.39
C ASP A 156 -2.72 15.45 14.40
N GLU A 157 -1.73 14.83 13.78
CA GLU A 157 -1.63 13.37 13.76
C GLU A 157 -1.24 12.78 15.11
N MET A 158 -0.38 13.46 15.87
CA MET A 158 -0.09 13.02 17.24
C MET A 158 -1.34 13.06 18.13
N LEU A 159 -2.23 14.03 17.92
CA LEU A 159 -3.54 14.09 18.58
C LEU A 159 -4.43 12.90 18.17
N ASN A 160 -4.52 12.59 16.88
CA ASN A 160 -5.31 11.47 16.37
C ASN A 160 -4.83 10.12 16.90
N MET A 161 -3.53 10.01 17.24
CA MET A 161 -2.93 8.82 17.84
C MET A 161 -3.05 8.77 19.37
N GLY A 162 -3.63 9.78 20.00
CA GLY A 162 -3.84 9.84 21.45
C GLY A 162 -2.62 10.29 22.26
N PHE A 163 -1.62 10.92 21.64
CA PHE A 163 -0.38 11.34 22.32
C PHE A 163 -0.48 12.70 23.03
N VAL A 164 -1.68 13.28 23.20
CA VAL A 164 -1.86 14.62 23.77
C VAL A 164 -1.23 14.74 25.16
N GLU A 165 -1.54 13.79 26.04
CA GLU A 165 -1.01 13.79 27.41
C GLU A 165 0.51 13.64 27.43
N ASP A 166 1.05 12.76 26.59
CA ASP A 166 2.49 12.55 26.47
C ASP A 166 3.21 13.83 26.01
N ILE A 167 2.63 14.53 25.02
CA ILE A 167 3.18 15.82 24.53
C ILE A 167 3.18 16.86 25.64
N GLU A 168 2.06 17.03 26.36
CA GLU A 168 1.99 18.01 27.45
C GLU A 168 3.04 17.72 28.54
N LEU A 169 3.22 16.45 28.92
CA LEU A 169 4.22 16.05 29.91
C LEU A 169 5.66 16.30 29.42
N ILE A 170 5.96 16.07 28.14
CA ILE A 170 7.28 16.37 27.57
C ILE A 170 7.54 17.87 27.59
N ILE A 171 6.56 18.69 27.17
CA ILE A 171 6.67 20.15 27.18
C ILE A 171 6.90 20.66 28.60
N GLN A 172 6.13 20.17 29.58
CA GLN A 172 6.28 20.53 30.99
C GLN A 172 7.62 20.10 31.59
N SER A 173 8.25 19.07 31.03
CA SER A 173 9.58 18.61 31.45
C SER A 173 10.73 19.39 30.81
N SER A 174 10.43 20.35 29.91
CA SER A 174 11.41 21.21 29.24
C SER A 174 11.45 22.63 29.84
N ASN A 175 12.51 23.40 29.57
CA ASN A 175 12.63 24.79 30.04
C ASN A 175 11.65 25.75 29.37
N GLU A 176 11.22 26.79 30.09
CA GLU A 176 10.31 27.84 29.58
C GLU A 176 10.98 28.73 28.52
N GLU A 177 12.25 29.10 28.74
CA GLU A 177 13.03 29.93 27.83
C GLU A 177 13.57 29.10 26.66
N ARG A 178 12.70 28.79 25.69
CA ARG A 178 13.02 28.10 24.44
C ARG A 178 12.18 28.65 23.29
N GLN A 179 12.59 28.39 22.06
CA GLN A 179 11.76 28.63 20.87
C GLN A 179 10.86 27.41 20.63
N THR A 180 9.55 27.60 20.54
CA THR A 180 8.59 26.52 20.23
C THR A 180 8.05 26.66 18.82
N LEU A 181 8.14 25.58 18.04
CA LEU A 181 7.65 25.52 16.67
C LEU A 181 6.59 24.42 16.55
N LEU A 182 5.43 24.74 15.97
CA LEU A 182 4.33 23.80 15.78
C LEU A 182 3.97 23.72 14.30
N PHE A 183 4.13 22.55 13.72
CA PHE A 183 3.78 22.26 12.33
C PHE A 183 2.63 21.28 12.25
N SER A 184 1.59 21.64 11.49
CA SER A 184 0.36 20.86 11.40
C SER A 184 -0.35 21.11 10.06
N ALA A 185 -1.06 20.12 9.52
CA ALA A 185 -1.89 20.36 8.35
C ALA A 185 -3.22 21.00 8.76
N THR A 186 -3.78 20.57 9.89
CA THR A 186 -5.02 21.05 10.47
C THR A 186 -4.79 21.68 11.86
N MET A 187 -5.75 22.48 12.33
CA MET A 187 -5.69 23.14 13.64
C MET A 187 -6.96 22.85 14.45
N PRO A 188 -7.14 21.59 14.92
CA PRO A 188 -8.26 21.25 15.79
C PRO A 188 -8.14 21.98 17.13
N ASN A 189 -9.26 22.11 17.86
CA ASN A 189 -9.33 22.89 19.09
C ASN A 189 -8.30 22.45 20.15
N THR A 190 -7.97 21.15 20.21
CA THR A 190 -6.94 20.64 21.14
C THR A 190 -5.56 21.17 20.80
N ILE A 191 -5.16 21.19 19.52
CA ILE A 191 -3.88 21.76 19.09
C ILE A 191 -3.83 23.27 19.34
N LYS A 192 -4.95 23.98 19.09
CA LYS A 192 -5.05 25.42 19.43
C LYS A 192 -4.82 25.67 20.93
N LYS A 193 -5.37 24.82 21.80
CA LYS A 193 -5.16 24.93 23.25
C LYS A 193 -3.71 24.69 23.65
N ILE A 194 -3.04 23.69 23.06
CA ILE A 194 -1.61 23.43 23.29
C ILE A 194 -0.80 24.66 22.89
N ALA A 195 -1.04 25.22 21.70
CA ALA A 195 -0.35 26.41 21.22
C ALA A 195 -0.55 27.61 22.16
N GLN A 196 -1.80 27.88 22.56
CA GLN A 196 -2.14 28.98 23.47
C GLN A 196 -1.51 28.84 24.86
N ARG A 197 -1.32 27.61 25.34
CA ARG A 197 -0.83 27.33 26.69
C ARG A 197 0.69 27.33 26.78
N TYR A 198 1.38 26.85 25.74
CA TYR A 198 2.81 26.53 25.83
C TYR A 198 3.71 27.32 24.87
N MET A 199 3.15 28.14 23.98
CA MET A 199 3.92 29.01 23.09
C MET A 199 3.87 30.46 23.58
N LYS A 200 4.84 31.28 23.15
CA LYS A 200 4.95 32.69 23.54
C LYS A 200 3.80 33.53 22.99
N LYS A 201 3.48 34.64 23.65
CA LYS A 201 2.35 35.52 23.26
C LYS A 201 2.52 36.16 21.88
N ASP A 202 3.75 36.33 21.42
CA ASP A 202 4.13 36.92 20.14
C ASP A 202 4.29 35.89 19.01
N THR A 203 3.86 34.65 19.24
CA THR A 203 3.84 33.55 18.26
C THR A 203 3.27 34.00 16.92
N LYS A 204 3.97 33.68 15.83
CA LYS A 204 3.51 33.96 14.47
C LYS A 204 2.77 32.75 13.91
N HIS A 205 1.51 32.96 13.52
CA HIS A 205 0.73 31.93 12.80
C HIS A 205 0.85 32.16 11.31
N ILE A 206 1.62 31.30 10.66
CA ILE A 206 1.81 31.31 9.21
C ILE A 206 0.96 30.20 8.64
N SER A 207 -0.10 30.58 7.92
CA SER A 207 -0.99 29.66 7.25
C SER A 207 -0.79 29.78 5.75
N ILE A 208 -0.17 28.76 5.15
CA ILE A 208 -0.17 28.64 3.70
C ILE A 208 -1.56 28.13 3.35
N LEU A 209 -2.40 29.07 2.89
CA LEU A 209 -3.73 28.77 2.43
C LEU A 209 -3.67 27.54 1.51
N LYS A 210 -4.63 26.65 1.74
CA LYS A 210 -4.94 25.54 0.85
C LYS A 210 -5.18 26.15 -0.53
N ASN A 211 -4.14 26.28 -1.35
CA ASN A 211 -4.35 26.15 -2.77
C ASN A 211 -5.04 24.81 -2.87
N GLN A 212 -6.28 24.80 -3.37
CA GLN A 212 -7.08 23.60 -3.59
C GLN A 212 -6.40 22.62 -4.59
N MET A 213 -5.11 22.83 -4.88
CA MET A 213 -4.33 22.31 -5.98
C MET A 213 -3.59 21.00 -5.68
N THR A 214 -3.41 20.58 -4.43
CA THR A 214 -2.91 19.20 -4.19
C THR A 214 -3.95 18.16 -4.59
N VAL A 215 -5.24 18.51 -4.57
CA VAL A 215 -6.31 17.72 -5.19
C VAL A 215 -6.32 17.87 -6.71
N SER A 216 -5.79 18.96 -7.28
CA SER A 216 -5.86 19.16 -8.74
C SER A 216 -4.87 18.30 -9.54
N THR A 217 -3.77 17.83 -8.94
CA THR A 217 -2.80 16.95 -9.63
C THR A 217 -3.17 15.47 -9.53
N VAL A 218 -4.09 15.10 -8.62
CA VAL A 218 -4.53 13.73 -8.41
C VAL A 218 -5.92 13.53 -9.01
N GLU A 219 -6.01 12.73 -10.06
CA GLU A 219 -7.30 12.31 -10.60
C GLU A 219 -7.97 11.31 -9.67
N GLN A 220 -9.24 11.54 -9.35
CA GLN A 220 -9.95 10.77 -8.33
C GLN A 220 -11.15 10.05 -8.93
N PHE A 221 -11.16 8.73 -8.71
CA PHE A 221 -12.20 7.85 -9.18
C PHE A 221 -12.68 6.92 -8.07
N TYR A 222 -13.92 6.47 -8.18
CA TYR A 222 -14.45 5.41 -7.33
C TYR A 222 -15.12 4.32 -8.15
N TYR A 223 -15.02 3.10 -7.62
CA TYR A 223 -15.74 1.93 -8.11
C TYR A 223 -16.74 1.51 -7.05
N GLU A 224 -17.97 1.25 -7.47
CA GLU A 224 -18.98 0.69 -6.60
C GLU A 224 -18.86 -0.84 -6.61
N VAL A 225 -18.49 -1.44 -5.47
CA VAL A 225 -18.15 -2.86 -5.38
C VAL A 225 -18.78 -3.49 -4.14
N LYS A 226 -19.33 -4.70 -4.27
CA LYS A 226 -19.76 -5.46 -3.11
C LYS A 226 -18.56 -5.97 -2.32
N HIS A 227 -18.72 -6.16 -1.01
CA HIS A 227 -17.61 -6.49 -0.13
C HIS A 227 -16.91 -7.82 -0.48
N ASN A 228 -17.67 -8.80 -0.99
CA ASN A 228 -17.15 -10.10 -1.45
C ASN A 228 -16.44 -10.03 -2.81
N GLU A 229 -16.73 -9.02 -3.63
CA GLU A 229 -16.17 -8.85 -4.99
C GLU A 229 -14.97 -7.87 -5.00
N ARG A 230 -14.60 -7.29 -3.84
CA ARG A 230 -13.55 -6.27 -3.74
C ARG A 230 -12.19 -6.74 -4.22
N PHE A 231 -11.78 -7.95 -3.85
CA PHE A 231 -10.46 -8.47 -4.22
C PHE A 231 -10.36 -8.72 -5.73
N GLU A 232 -11.38 -9.34 -6.31
CA GLU A 232 -11.47 -9.55 -7.76
C GLU A 232 -11.44 -8.21 -8.50
N SER A 233 -12.26 -7.24 -8.05
CA SER A 233 -12.29 -5.90 -8.64
C SER A 233 -10.94 -5.19 -8.54
N LEU A 234 -10.24 -5.33 -7.41
CA LEU A 234 -8.88 -4.81 -7.25
C LEU A 234 -7.96 -5.36 -8.34
N CYS A 235 -7.93 -6.68 -8.53
CA CYS A 235 -7.08 -7.32 -9.54
C CYS A 235 -7.40 -6.78 -10.95
N ARG A 236 -8.68 -6.69 -11.31
CA ARG A 236 -9.09 -6.16 -12.62
C ARG A 236 -8.68 -4.71 -12.84
N ILE A 237 -8.78 -3.88 -11.80
CA ILE A 237 -8.33 -2.48 -11.86
C ILE A 237 -6.81 -2.43 -12.06
N LEU A 238 -6.06 -3.24 -11.32
CA LEU A 238 -4.60 -3.30 -11.45
C LEU A 238 -4.15 -3.75 -12.84
N ASP A 239 -4.82 -4.77 -13.42
CA ASP A 239 -4.47 -5.32 -14.72
C ASP A 239 -4.75 -4.36 -15.88
N VAL A 240 -5.83 -3.55 -15.78
CA VAL A 240 -6.17 -2.56 -16.82
C VAL A 240 -5.33 -1.30 -16.71
N GLU A 241 -5.11 -0.79 -15.49
CA GLU A 241 -4.40 0.47 -15.28
C GLU A 241 -2.87 0.28 -15.33
N GLY A 242 -2.36 -0.91 -15.02
CA GLY A 242 -0.94 -1.27 -15.12
C GLY A 242 0.00 -0.32 -14.35
N PRO A 243 -0.21 -0.09 -13.04
CA PRO A 243 0.57 0.88 -12.28
C PRO A 243 2.03 0.42 -12.07
N GLU A 244 2.99 1.33 -12.21
CA GLU A 244 4.42 1.06 -11.91
C GLU A 244 4.68 0.95 -10.41
N SER A 245 3.99 1.77 -9.61
CA SER A 245 4.10 1.76 -8.15
C SER A 245 2.78 2.18 -7.54
N CYS A 246 2.22 1.32 -6.67
CA CYS A 246 0.89 1.48 -6.13
C CYS A 246 0.85 1.24 -4.61
N LEU A 247 0.23 2.18 -3.90
CA LEU A 247 -0.04 2.07 -2.46
C LEU A 247 -1.52 1.75 -2.21
N ILE A 248 -1.79 0.61 -1.60
CA ILE A 248 -3.12 0.08 -1.34
C ILE A 248 -3.43 0.20 0.15
N PHE A 249 -4.51 0.88 0.51
CA PHE A 249 -4.90 1.13 1.89
C PHE A 249 -6.01 0.21 2.37
N CYS A 250 -5.73 -0.52 3.45
CA CYS A 250 -6.70 -1.34 4.18
C CYS A 250 -6.98 -0.76 5.57
N LYS A 251 -8.18 -1.02 6.09
CA LYS A 251 -8.61 -0.50 7.41
C LYS A 251 -7.95 -1.24 8.57
N THR A 252 -7.74 -2.55 8.43
CA THR A 252 -7.29 -3.41 9.53
C THR A 252 -6.00 -4.14 9.18
N LYS A 253 -5.24 -4.53 10.21
CA LYS A 253 -3.99 -5.30 10.05
C LYS A 253 -4.26 -6.65 9.38
N LYS A 254 -5.29 -7.36 9.85
CA LYS A 254 -5.76 -8.62 9.26
C LYS A 254 -6.12 -8.46 7.78
N GLY A 255 -6.79 -7.36 7.42
CA GLY A 255 -7.12 -7.06 6.03
C GLY A 255 -5.89 -6.81 5.16
N VAL A 256 -4.82 -6.21 5.71
CA VAL A 256 -3.54 -6.09 4.99
C VAL A 256 -2.98 -7.48 4.69
N ASP A 257 -2.91 -8.36 5.69
CA ASP A 257 -2.36 -9.71 5.53
C ASP A 257 -3.16 -10.53 4.51
N GLU A 258 -4.50 -10.51 4.61
CA GLU A 258 -5.41 -11.23 3.70
C GLU A 258 -5.27 -10.74 2.25
N VAL A 259 -5.17 -9.43 2.03
CA VAL A 259 -5.01 -8.86 0.69
C VAL A 259 -3.63 -9.19 0.13
N VAL A 260 -2.57 -9.12 0.93
CA VAL A 260 -1.20 -9.47 0.50
C VAL A 260 -1.11 -10.93 0.11
N GLU A 261 -1.59 -11.85 0.95
CA GLU A 261 -1.59 -13.29 0.66
C GLU A 261 -2.36 -13.58 -0.65
N SER A 262 -3.54 -12.99 -0.79
CA SER A 262 -4.37 -13.16 -1.98
C SER A 262 -3.69 -12.61 -3.23
N MET A 263 -3.10 -11.41 -3.16
CA MET A 263 -2.37 -10.80 -4.28
C MET A 263 -1.12 -11.61 -4.66
N GLN A 264 -0.35 -12.12 -3.69
CA GLN A 264 0.80 -12.98 -3.96
C GLN A 264 0.38 -14.29 -4.63
N SER A 265 -0.75 -14.88 -4.22
CA SER A 265 -1.29 -16.08 -4.87
C SER A 265 -1.69 -15.85 -6.33
N ARG A 266 -2.02 -14.61 -6.69
CA ARG A 266 -2.31 -14.15 -8.07
C ARG A 266 -1.03 -13.73 -8.83
N GLY A 267 0.14 -13.81 -8.21
CA GLY A 267 1.43 -13.52 -8.85
C GLY A 267 1.87 -12.05 -8.81
N TYR A 268 1.20 -11.17 -8.06
CA TYR A 268 1.61 -9.78 -7.92
C TYR A 268 2.84 -9.65 -7.01
N SER A 269 3.76 -8.74 -7.36
CA SER A 269 4.91 -8.38 -6.52
C SER A 269 4.47 -7.40 -5.42
N VAL A 270 4.13 -7.94 -4.24
CA VAL A 270 3.48 -7.18 -3.16
C VAL A 270 4.02 -7.54 -1.78
N GLU A 271 4.12 -6.54 -0.91
CA GLU A 271 4.31 -6.73 0.53
C GLU A 271 3.31 -5.89 1.36
N GLY A 272 3.10 -6.33 2.60
CA GLY A 272 2.24 -5.64 3.57
C GLY A 272 3.02 -4.76 4.53
N MET A 273 2.41 -3.67 5.01
CA MET A 273 2.90 -2.88 6.14
C MET A 273 1.80 -2.52 7.13
N HIS A 274 1.90 -3.06 8.35
CA HIS A 274 0.96 -2.79 9.44
C HIS A 274 1.67 -2.72 10.81
N GLY A 275 0.92 -2.33 11.85
CA GLY A 275 1.50 -2.00 13.17
C GLY A 275 2.05 -3.17 14.00
N ASP A 276 1.79 -4.43 13.60
CA ASP A 276 2.34 -5.61 14.32
C ASP A 276 3.69 -6.07 13.75
N MET A 277 4.09 -5.53 12.59
CA MET A 277 5.41 -5.81 12.04
C MET A 277 6.50 -5.22 12.92
N ASN A 278 7.58 -5.96 13.07
CA ASN A 278 8.75 -5.43 13.75
C ASN A 278 9.42 -4.33 12.88
N GLN A 279 10.21 -3.48 13.53
CA GLN A 279 10.78 -2.31 12.85
C GLN A 279 11.69 -2.69 11.68
N ASN A 280 12.46 -3.77 11.81
CA ASN A 280 13.38 -4.23 10.76
C ASN A 280 12.61 -4.69 9.52
N GLN A 281 11.49 -5.39 9.70
CA GLN A 281 10.60 -5.79 8.61
C GLN A 281 10.03 -4.56 7.91
N ARG A 282 9.48 -3.58 8.67
CA ARG A 282 8.94 -2.35 8.09
C ARG A 282 9.98 -1.58 7.27
N LEU A 283 11.19 -1.42 7.80
CA LEU A 283 12.30 -0.76 7.09
C LEU A 283 12.70 -1.51 5.82
N ASN A 284 12.75 -2.84 5.87
CA ASN A 284 13.07 -3.65 4.69
C ASN A 284 11.97 -3.56 3.62
N THR A 285 10.70 -3.65 4.00
CA THR A 285 9.56 -3.50 3.09
C THR A 285 9.55 -2.12 2.44
N LEU A 286 9.76 -1.05 3.21
CA LEU A 286 9.87 0.31 2.68
C LEU A 286 11.05 0.47 1.73
N ARG A 287 12.20 -0.16 2.03
CA ARG A 287 13.35 -0.14 1.15
C ARG A 287 13.05 -0.85 -0.18
N LYS A 288 12.46 -2.04 -0.13
CA LYS A 288 12.07 -2.79 -1.34
C LYS A 288 11.09 -1.99 -2.20
N PHE A 289 10.13 -1.32 -1.57
CA PHE A 289 9.17 -0.47 -2.29
C PHE A 289 9.81 0.79 -2.88
N LYS A 290 10.81 1.37 -2.20
CA LYS A 290 11.53 2.56 -2.67
C LYS A 290 12.51 2.25 -3.81
N ASP A 291 13.12 1.06 -3.79
CA ASP A 291 14.09 0.59 -4.78
C ASP A 291 13.38 -0.16 -5.94
N ASP A 292 12.06 0.02 -6.12
CA ASP A 292 11.22 -0.60 -7.16
C ASP A 292 11.35 -2.14 -7.25
N SER A 293 11.67 -2.79 -6.13
CA SER A 293 11.76 -4.27 -6.04
C SER A 293 10.39 -4.93 -5.86
N ILE A 294 9.40 -4.17 -5.41
CA ILE A 294 7.99 -4.56 -5.34
C ILE A 294 7.14 -3.43 -5.92
N ASP A 295 6.11 -3.80 -6.68
CA ASP A 295 5.26 -2.85 -7.38
C ASP A 295 4.11 -2.35 -6.47
N PHE A 296 3.70 -3.19 -5.52
CA PHE A 296 2.55 -2.96 -4.65
C PHE A 296 2.93 -2.95 -3.17
N LEU A 297 2.46 -1.94 -2.45
CA LEU A 297 2.54 -1.89 -0.98
C LEU A 297 1.12 -1.83 -0.42
N VAL A 298 0.74 -2.82 0.39
CA VAL A 298 -0.56 -2.83 1.09
C VAL A 298 -0.34 -2.37 2.53
N ALA A 299 -1.04 -1.34 3.00
CA ALA A 299 -0.77 -0.77 4.31
C ALA A 299 -2.01 -0.28 5.06
N THR A 300 -1.90 -0.19 6.39
CA THR A 300 -2.86 0.56 7.21
C THR A 300 -2.48 2.04 7.27
N ASP A 301 -3.44 2.91 7.62
CA ASP A 301 -3.20 4.36 7.78
C ASP A 301 -2.01 4.67 8.69
N VAL A 302 -1.95 4.01 9.85
CA VAL A 302 -0.87 4.21 10.83
C VAL A 302 0.48 3.81 10.24
N ALA A 303 0.51 2.73 9.47
CA ALA A 303 1.75 2.23 8.92
C ALA A 303 2.25 3.06 7.74
N ALA A 304 1.36 3.65 6.96
CA ALA A 304 1.68 4.43 5.77
C ALA A 304 1.89 5.94 6.01
N ARG A 305 1.68 6.42 7.24
CA ARG A 305 2.08 7.76 7.66
C ARG A 305 3.60 7.89 7.68
N GLY A 306 4.12 9.00 7.16
CA GLY A 306 5.56 9.22 7.04
C GLY A 306 6.26 8.36 5.97
N ILE A 307 5.52 7.69 5.06
CA ILE A 307 6.16 7.13 3.87
C ILE A 307 6.60 8.29 2.96
N ASP A 308 7.91 8.37 2.73
CA ASP A 308 8.55 9.26 1.76
C ASP A 308 9.02 8.48 0.54
N VAL A 309 8.06 8.15 -0.31
CA VAL A 309 8.29 7.54 -1.62
C VAL A 309 7.74 8.51 -2.65
N THR A 310 8.62 9.01 -3.51
CA THR A 310 8.32 10.05 -4.50
C THR A 310 7.72 9.49 -5.79
N ASN A 311 7.81 8.17 -6.01
CA ASN A 311 7.41 7.50 -7.25
C ASN A 311 6.06 6.78 -7.17
N ILE A 312 5.21 7.06 -6.17
CA ILE A 312 3.88 6.44 -6.11
C ILE A 312 3.00 7.03 -7.22
N THR A 313 2.72 6.22 -8.24
CA THR A 313 1.86 6.60 -9.38
C THR A 313 0.37 6.47 -9.05
N HIS A 314 0.03 5.47 -8.24
CA HIS A 314 -1.35 5.10 -7.93
C HIS A 314 -1.57 4.92 -6.43
N VAL A 315 -2.71 5.39 -5.96
CA VAL A 315 -3.21 5.09 -4.61
C VAL A 315 -4.55 4.39 -4.73
N ILE A 316 -4.72 3.25 -4.05
CA ILE A 316 -5.99 2.53 -4.00
C ILE A 316 -6.48 2.48 -2.56
N ASN A 317 -7.63 3.11 -2.30
CA ASN A 317 -8.38 2.90 -1.07
C ASN A 317 -9.19 1.60 -1.21
N TYR A 318 -8.61 0.47 -0.81
CA TYR A 318 -9.31 -0.82 -0.79
C TYR A 318 -10.47 -0.80 0.21
N ASP A 319 -10.23 -0.18 1.37
CA ASP A 319 -11.27 0.20 2.32
C ASP A 319 -11.44 1.73 2.34
N LEU A 320 -12.69 2.21 2.31
CA LEU A 320 -12.96 3.65 2.44
C LEU A 320 -12.48 4.18 3.82
N PRO A 321 -11.72 5.29 3.86
CA PRO A 321 -11.35 5.92 5.13
C PRO A 321 -12.59 6.43 5.88
N GLN A 322 -12.48 6.51 7.21
CA GLN A 322 -13.61 6.89 8.07
C GLN A 322 -13.90 8.40 8.07
N ASP A 323 -12.92 9.21 7.70
CA ASP A 323 -12.98 10.66 7.74
C ASP A 323 -12.26 11.30 6.54
N THR A 324 -12.55 12.58 6.32
CA THR A 324 -12.02 13.36 5.19
C THR A 324 -10.52 13.62 5.29
N GLU A 325 -9.97 13.76 6.50
CA GLU A 325 -8.56 14.07 6.70
C GLU A 325 -7.70 12.86 6.31
N SER A 326 -8.07 11.67 6.79
CA SER A 326 -7.50 10.40 6.37
C SER A 326 -7.55 10.23 4.85
N TYR A 327 -8.69 10.52 4.21
CA TYR A 327 -8.80 10.45 2.75
C TYR A 327 -7.77 11.34 2.03
N VAL A 328 -7.66 12.60 2.44
CA VAL A 328 -6.70 13.55 1.86
C VAL A 328 -5.25 13.09 2.08
N HIS A 329 -4.94 12.53 3.25
CA HIS A 329 -3.61 12.01 3.56
C HIS A 329 -3.22 10.77 2.77
N ARG A 330 -4.19 9.90 2.46
CA ARG A 330 -4.00 8.72 1.60
C ARG A 330 -3.73 9.13 0.16
N ILE A 331 -4.60 9.93 -0.44
CA ILE A 331 -4.43 10.33 -1.85
C ILE A 331 -3.21 11.24 -2.05
N GLY A 332 -2.82 12.01 -1.03
CA GLY A 332 -1.58 12.81 -1.03
C GLY A 332 -0.28 11.99 -0.98
N ARG A 333 -0.36 10.66 -1.03
CA ARG A 333 0.81 9.78 -1.24
C ARG A 333 1.23 9.74 -2.71
N THR A 334 0.33 10.04 -3.65
CA THR A 334 0.64 10.25 -5.06
C THR A 334 0.57 11.73 -5.44
N GLY A 335 0.91 12.09 -6.68
CA GLY A 335 0.83 13.45 -7.19
C GLY A 335 1.82 14.44 -6.57
N ARG A 336 2.95 13.94 -6.03
CA ARG A 336 4.01 14.74 -5.41
C ARG A 336 4.96 15.34 -6.46
N ALA A 337 5.64 16.44 -6.10
CA ALA A 337 6.64 17.10 -6.94
C ALA A 337 6.17 17.41 -8.38
N ASN A 338 4.93 17.92 -8.53
CA ASN A 338 4.28 18.24 -9.82
C ASN A 338 4.03 17.06 -10.76
N LYS A 339 4.23 15.81 -10.33
CA LYS A 339 3.81 14.63 -11.10
C LYS A 339 2.29 14.48 -11.03
N LYS A 340 1.69 13.90 -12.08
CA LYS A 340 0.29 13.47 -12.06
C LYS A 340 0.17 12.19 -11.22
N GLY A 341 -0.92 12.06 -10.48
CA GLY A 341 -1.24 10.86 -9.71
C GLY A 341 -2.68 10.44 -9.93
N VAL A 342 -2.98 9.17 -9.67
CA VAL A 342 -4.36 8.66 -9.75
C VAL A 342 -4.74 7.98 -8.44
N ALA A 343 -5.93 8.29 -7.95
CA ALA A 343 -6.50 7.69 -6.76
C ALA A 343 -7.80 6.95 -7.07
N TYR A 344 -7.82 5.65 -6.77
CA TYR A 344 -8.99 4.79 -6.88
C TYR A 344 -9.56 4.47 -5.51
N THR A 345 -10.88 4.47 -5.38
CA THR A 345 -11.55 4.14 -4.11
C THR A 345 -12.62 3.08 -4.35
N LEU A 346 -12.52 1.95 -3.64
CA LEU A 346 -13.55 0.91 -3.67
C LEU A 346 -14.61 1.24 -2.62
N VAL A 347 -15.87 1.31 -3.05
CA VAL A 347 -16.99 1.78 -2.22
C VAL A 347 -18.11 0.77 -2.26
N SER A 348 -18.52 0.27 -1.10
CA SER A 348 -19.74 -0.53 -0.99
C SER A 348 -20.99 0.36 -0.92
N PRO A 349 -22.18 -0.15 -1.26
CA PRO A 349 -23.42 0.63 -1.20
C PRO A 349 -23.68 1.30 0.16
N ARG A 350 -23.23 0.68 1.27
CA ARG A 350 -23.37 1.23 2.63
C ARG A 350 -22.43 2.39 2.92
N GLU A 351 -21.31 2.46 2.23
CA GLU A 351 -20.27 3.49 2.40
C GLU A 351 -20.51 4.72 1.51
N TYR A 352 -21.50 4.67 0.63
CA TYR A 352 -21.81 5.76 -0.31
C TYR A 352 -22.08 7.10 0.40
N LYS A 353 -22.74 7.06 1.56
CA LYS A 353 -22.99 8.26 2.37
C LYS A 353 -21.69 8.90 2.85
N THR A 354 -20.72 8.10 3.30
CA THR A 354 -19.41 8.56 3.75
C THR A 354 -18.61 9.13 2.58
N LEU A 355 -18.63 8.47 1.42
CA LEU A 355 -18.02 8.99 0.19
C LEU A 355 -18.55 10.39 -0.15
N LYS A 356 -19.88 10.59 -0.08
CA LYS A 356 -20.51 11.90 -0.35
C LYS A 356 -20.12 12.98 0.65
N GLN A 357 -19.91 12.61 1.91
CA GLN A 357 -19.38 13.54 2.92
C GLN A 357 -17.95 13.97 2.59
N ILE A 358 -17.11 13.02 2.18
CA ILE A 358 -15.73 13.28 1.75
C ILE A 358 -15.72 14.17 0.49
N GLU A 359 -16.55 13.86 -0.51
CA GLU A 359 -16.68 14.64 -1.75
C GLU A 359 -17.08 16.10 -1.46
N SER A 360 -18.08 16.29 -0.60
CA SER A 360 -18.54 17.63 -0.18
C SER A 360 -17.45 18.42 0.57
N ALA A 361 -16.74 17.77 1.50
CA ALA A 361 -15.71 18.41 2.30
C ALA A 361 -14.43 18.73 1.51
N THR A 362 -14.09 17.90 0.51
CA THR A 362 -12.93 18.13 -0.37
C THR A 362 -13.24 19.09 -1.51
N LYS A 363 -14.53 19.34 -1.82
CA LYS A 363 -15.00 20.09 -3.01
C LYS A 363 -14.47 19.54 -4.34
N GLY A 364 -13.88 18.35 -4.33
CA GLY A 364 -13.41 17.64 -5.52
C GLY A 364 -14.53 16.76 -6.09
N LYS A 365 -14.52 16.51 -7.40
CA LYS A 365 -15.41 15.52 -8.01
C LYS A 365 -14.72 14.16 -8.03
N ILE A 366 -15.26 13.18 -7.32
CA ILE A 366 -14.78 11.79 -7.38
C ILE A 366 -15.63 11.09 -8.44
N LYS A 367 -15.05 10.82 -9.62
CA LYS A 367 -15.81 10.29 -10.76
C LYS A 367 -16.07 8.79 -10.60
N ARG A 368 -17.30 8.35 -10.88
CA ARG A 368 -17.62 6.91 -10.92
C ARG A 368 -16.98 6.29 -12.17
N LYS A 369 -16.27 5.18 -12.01
CA LYS A 369 -15.87 4.30 -13.11
C LYS A 369 -16.62 2.95 -12.99
N PRO A 370 -17.02 2.32 -14.11
CA PRO A 370 -17.50 0.95 -14.09
C PRO A 370 -16.32 0.00 -13.79
N ILE A 371 -16.57 -1.08 -13.04
CA ILE A 371 -15.54 -2.11 -12.80
C ILE A 371 -15.13 -2.66 -14.17
N PRO A 372 -13.82 -2.77 -14.47
CA PRO A 372 -13.39 -3.31 -15.75
C PRO A 372 -13.89 -4.73 -15.96
N THR A 373 -14.32 -5.02 -17.18
CA THR A 373 -14.72 -6.35 -17.62
C THR A 373 -13.49 -7.17 -18.01
N ILE A 374 -13.66 -8.47 -18.19
CA ILE A 374 -12.60 -9.35 -18.68
C ILE A 374 -12.14 -8.91 -20.09
N ASP A 375 -13.08 -8.47 -20.94
CA ASP A 375 -12.77 -7.94 -22.27
C ASP A 375 -11.93 -6.66 -22.22
N ASP A 376 -12.16 -5.81 -21.23
CA ASP A 376 -11.34 -4.61 -21.00
C ASP A 376 -9.90 -4.98 -20.61
N ILE A 377 -9.72 -6.03 -19.79
CA ILE A 377 -8.40 -6.55 -19.41
C ILE A 377 -7.68 -7.08 -20.65
N PHE A 378 -8.35 -7.88 -21.47
CA PHE A 378 -7.78 -8.37 -22.72
C PHE A 378 -7.37 -7.20 -23.61
N THR A 379 -8.26 -6.23 -23.81
CA THR A 379 -8.00 -5.06 -24.65
C THR A 379 -6.80 -4.25 -24.16
N ALA A 380 -6.70 -4.00 -22.85
CA ALA A 380 -5.57 -3.29 -22.24
C ALA A 380 -4.26 -4.07 -22.39
N LYS A 381 -4.28 -5.38 -22.16
CA LYS A 381 -3.11 -6.25 -22.36
C LYS A 381 -2.68 -6.28 -23.83
N TYR A 382 -3.60 -6.47 -24.77
CA TYR A 382 -3.31 -6.44 -26.20
C TYR A 382 -2.71 -5.10 -26.62
N ALA A 383 -3.25 -3.98 -26.13
CA ALA A 383 -2.70 -2.65 -26.41
C ALA A 383 -1.25 -2.51 -25.89
N SER A 384 -0.96 -3.01 -24.69
CA SER A 384 0.39 -3.04 -24.11
C SER A 384 1.36 -3.89 -24.93
N ILE A 385 0.93 -5.07 -25.37
CA ILE A 385 1.72 -5.96 -26.24
C ILE A 385 2.05 -5.26 -27.56
N ILE A 386 1.04 -4.69 -28.23
CA ILE A 386 1.23 -3.96 -29.48
C ILE A 386 2.22 -2.81 -29.30
N LYS A 387 2.16 -2.09 -28.18
CA LYS A 387 3.10 -1.01 -27.86
C LYS A 387 4.54 -1.54 -27.74
N LYS A 388 4.76 -2.61 -26.97
CA LYS A 388 6.08 -3.24 -26.83
C LYS A 388 6.64 -3.71 -28.16
N VAL A 389 5.81 -4.37 -28.99
CA VAL A 389 6.21 -4.82 -30.33
C VAL A 389 6.65 -3.62 -31.19
N LYS A 390 5.92 -2.51 -31.17
CA LYS A 390 6.31 -1.29 -31.91
C LYS A 390 7.65 -0.73 -31.44
N GLU A 391 7.86 -0.61 -30.13
CA GLU A 391 9.13 -0.13 -29.56
C GLU A 391 10.31 -1.03 -29.94
N THR A 392 10.14 -2.36 -29.89
CA THR A 392 11.18 -3.32 -30.32
C THR A 392 11.48 -3.21 -31.82
N LEU A 393 10.45 -2.97 -32.65
CA LEU A 393 10.62 -2.76 -34.09
C LEU A 393 11.40 -1.46 -34.39
N GLU A 394 11.11 -0.38 -33.67
CA GLU A 394 11.82 0.90 -33.81
C GLU A 394 13.29 0.79 -33.38
N ASN A 395 13.57 0.07 -32.29
CA ASN A 395 14.93 -0.12 -31.76
C ASN A 395 15.76 -1.17 -32.53
N LYS A 396 15.17 -1.88 -33.51
CA LYS A 396 15.82 -2.95 -34.30
C LYS A 396 16.42 -4.09 -33.47
N GLU A 397 15.92 -4.29 -32.26
CA GLU A 397 16.41 -5.33 -31.34
C GLU A 397 15.99 -6.76 -31.76
N TYR A 398 15.18 -6.89 -32.82
CA TYR A 398 14.73 -8.17 -33.38
C TYR A 398 15.70 -8.78 -34.41
N SER A 399 16.74 -8.05 -34.83
CA SER A 399 17.66 -8.44 -35.93
C SER A 399 18.29 -9.83 -35.77
N LYS A 400 18.58 -10.27 -34.54
CA LYS A 400 19.15 -11.59 -34.24
C LYS A 400 18.18 -12.76 -34.47
N PHE A 401 16.88 -12.49 -34.45
CA PHE A 401 15.83 -13.49 -34.63
C PHE A 401 15.36 -13.61 -36.08
N VAL A 402 15.74 -12.66 -36.95
CA VAL A 402 15.33 -12.65 -38.36
C VAL A 402 15.63 -13.97 -39.07
N PRO A 403 16.83 -14.59 -38.97
CA PRO A 403 17.10 -15.84 -39.67
C PRO A 403 16.17 -16.99 -39.25
N ILE A 404 15.83 -17.07 -37.96
CA ILE A 404 14.94 -18.09 -37.40
C ILE A 404 13.50 -17.86 -37.90
N VAL A 405 13.05 -16.61 -37.93
CA VAL A 405 11.71 -16.27 -38.42
C VAL A 405 11.60 -16.49 -39.94
N THR A 406 12.66 -16.24 -40.71
CA THR A 406 12.71 -16.53 -42.15
C THR A 406 12.61 -18.03 -42.42
N GLU A 407 13.25 -18.89 -41.62
CA GLU A 407 13.10 -20.35 -41.74
C GLU A 407 11.65 -20.79 -41.47
N LEU A 408 10.97 -20.14 -40.51
CA LEU A 408 9.55 -20.44 -40.22
C LEU A 408 8.59 -19.93 -41.31
N ASP A 409 8.92 -18.83 -42.01
CA ASP A 409 8.15 -18.27 -43.14
C ASP A 409 8.19 -19.18 -44.38
N GLU A 410 9.24 -19.99 -44.53
CA GLU A 410 9.33 -20.96 -45.62
C GLU A 410 8.30 -22.10 -45.49
N GLU A 411 7.91 -22.45 -44.26
CA GLU A 411 7.01 -23.57 -43.95
C GLU A 411 5.59 -23.16 -43.54
N TYR A 412 5.42 -21.97 -42.93
CA TYR A 412 4.16 -21.53 -42.33
C TYR A 412 3.90 -20.03 -42.58
N ASP A 413 2.63 -19.63 -42.62
CA ASP A 413 2.25 -18.22 -42.76
C ASP A 413 2.70 -17.39 -41.54
N LEU A 414 3.33 -16.24 -41.77
CA LEU A 414 3.84 -15.37 -40.70
C LEU A 414 2.78 -14.91 -39.70
N ILE A 415 1.51 -14.82 -40.10
CA ILE A 415 0.39 -14.49 -39.21
C ILE A 415 0.18 -15.64 -38.22
N ASP A 416 0.19 -16.88 -38.71
CA ASP A 416 0.03 -18.08 -37.88
C ASP A 416 1.23 -18.29 -36.96
N VAL A 417 2.45 -18.07 -37.47
CA VAL A 417 3.69 -18.08 -36.66
C VAL A 417 3.60 -17.02 -35.56
N SER A 418 3.18 -15.80 -35.89
CA SER A 418 3.01 -14.71 -34.91
C SER A 418 1.94 -15.04 -33.86
N ALA A 419 0.81 -15.61 -34.28
CA ALA A 419 -0.26 -16.04 -33.39
C ALA A 419 0.19 -17.19 -32.48
N ALA A 420 0.97 -18.14 -32.98
CA ALA A 420 1.54 -19.24 -32.20
C ALA A 420 2.54 -18.72 -31.15
N LEU A 421 3.45 -17.82 -31.54
CA LEU A 421 4.39 -17.18 -30.60
C LEU A 421 3.67 -16.37 -29.52
N MET A 422 2.65 -15.59 -29.90
CA MET A 422 1.80 -14.87 -28.94
C MET A 422 1.10 -15.84 -27.99
N THR A 423 0.62 -16.98 -28.49
CA THR A 423 0.00 -18.03 -27.68
C THR A 423 1.00 -18.68 -26.71
N MET A 424 2.24 -18.89 -27.12
CA MET A 424 3.29 -19.46 -26.26
C MET A 424 3.70 -18.49 -25.13
N ILE A 425 3.80 -17.20 -25.45
CA ILE A 425 4.24 -16.17 -24.49
C ILE A 425 3.09 -15.80 -23.55
N TYR A 426 1.88 -15.60 -24.06
CA TYR A 426 0.75 -15.07 -23.30
C TYR A 426 -0.35 -16.09 -22.98
N GLY A 427 -0.28 -17.33 -23.49
CA GLY A 427 -1.35 -18.33 -23.33
C GLY A 427 -1.69 -18.67 -21.89
N LYS A 428 -0.69 -18.70 -20.99
CA LYS A 428 -0.92 -18.92 -19.54
C LYS A 428 -1.64 -17.75 -18.89
N GLU A 429 -1.36 -16.51 -19.30
CA GLU A 429 -2.04 -15.32 -18.77
C GLU A 429 -3.50 -15.22 -19.25
N ILE A 430 -3.83 -15.82 -20.39
CA ILE A 430 -5.17 -15.84 -20.99
C ILE A 430 -6.03 -16.96 -20.35
N SER A 431 -5.45 -18.14 -20.08
CA SER A 431 -6.19 -19.28 -19.51
C SER A 431 -6.61 -19.11 -18.05
N TYR A 432 -5.86 -18.36 -17.22
CA TYR A 432 -6.25 -18.14 -15.82
C TYR A 432 -7.59 -17.39 -15.67
N ASN A 433 -7.95 -16.55 -16.65
CA ASN A 433 -9.21 -15.80 -16.64
C ASN A 433 -10.38 -16.54 -17.31
N SER A 434 -10.10 -17.60 -18.08
CA SER A 434 -11.15 -18.33 -18.80
C SER A 434 -11.86 -19.37 -17.92
N ASN A 435 -11.18 -19.91 -16.91
CA ASN A 435 -11.77 -20.92 -16.02
C ASN A 435 -12.77 -20.35 -14.99
N GLU A 436 -12.78 -19.04 -14.73
CA GLU A 436 -13.80 -18.37 -13.91
C GLU A 436 -15.12 -18.13 -14.70
N ASN A 437 -15.13 -18.32 -16.04
CA ASN A 437 -16.29 -17.97 -16.89
C ASN A 437 -17.45 -18.97 -16.89
N ASN A 438 -17.28 -20.22 -16.42
CA ASN A 438 -18.34 -21.23 -16.57
C ASN A 438 -19.44 -21.17 -15.49
N ASP A 439 -19.21 -20.50 -14.36
CA ASP A 439 -20.17 -20.54 -13.23
C ASP A 439 -21.14 -19.34 -13.19
N ILE A 440 -20.91 -18.29 -14.00
CA ILE A 440 -21.69 -17.03 -13.90
C ILE A 440 -22.76 -16.89 -15.01
N ALA A 441 -22.63 -17.63 -16.13
CA ALA A 441 -23.50 -17.46 -17.30
C ALA A 441 -24.91 -18.09 -17.18
N SER A 442 -25.23 -18.81 -16.10
CA SER A 442 -26.49 -19.56 -15.99
C SER A 442 -27.60 -18.89 -15.19
N SER A 443 -27.38 -17.70 -14.62
CA SER A 443 -28.34 -17.06 -13.70
C SER A 443 -28.61 -15.60 -14.07
N ASN A 444 -29.17 -15.35 -15.25
CA ASN A 444 -29.95 -14.12 -15.48
C ASN A 444 -30.71 -14.21 -16.81
N ASN A 445 -31.90 -14.82 -16.77
CA ASN A 445 -33.00 -14.46 -17.66
C ASN A 445 -34.31 -14.88 -16.99
N ASN A 446 -34.89 -13.99 -16.20
CA ASN A 446 -36.33 -13.70 -16.25
C ASN A 446 -36.71 -12.62 -15.25
N SER A 447 -37.10 -11.45 -15.76
CA SER A 447 -38.05 -10.56 -15.10
C SER A 447 -38.72 -9.71 -16.18
N TYR A 448 -40.00 -9.96 -16.43
CA TYR A 448 -41.11 -9.00 -16.33
C TYR A 448 -42.34 -9.52 -17.09
N SER A 449 -43.42 -9.85 -16.36
CA SER A 449 -44.76 -9.24 -16.54
C SER A 449 -45.89 -10.07 -15.90
N ASN A 450 -46.56 -9.43 -14.94
CA ASN A 450 -47.99 -9.42 -14.60
C ASN A 450 -48.80 -10.69 -14.24
N SER A 451 -49.20 -10.70 -12.95
CA SER A 451 -50.58 -10.48 -12.44
C SER A 451 -51.70 -11.52 -12.65
N TYR A 452 -52.30 -11.84 -11.50
CA TYR A 452 -53.67 -12.31 -11.17
C TYR A 452 -54.04 -13.80 -11.23
N SER A 453 -54.37 -14.29 -10.01
CA SER A 453 -55.54 -15.08 -9.61
C SER A 453 -55.46 -16.62 -9.59
N ASN A 454 -55.72 -17.14 -8.38
CA ASN A 454 -56.41 -18.38 -7.99
C ASN A 454 -56.39 -19.58 -8.96
N ASN A 455 -55.89 -20.73 -8.53
CA ASN A 455 -56.66 -21.70 -7.73
C ASN A 455 -55.80 -22.93 -7.41
N SER A 456 -56.24 -23.67 -6.40
CA SER A 456 -55.79 -25.01 -6.00
C SER A 456 -55.58 -25.98 -7.17
N ASN A 457 -54.47 -26.74 -7.14
CA ASN A 457 -54.53 -28.19 -6.97
C ASN A 457 -53.14 -28.84 -6.90
N SER A 458 -53.04 -29.73 -5.92
CA SER A 458 -52.10 -30.84 -5.81
C SER A 458 -51.99 -31.60 -7.12
N TYR A 459 -50.79 -31.86 -7.65
CA TYR A 459 -50.46 -33.07 -8.42
C TYR A 459 -48.94 -33.23 -8.62
N ASN A 460 -48.44 -34.31 -8.00
CA ASN A 460 -47.39 -35.23 -8.46
C ASN A 460 -46.17 -34.69 -9.24
N ASN A 461 -45.05 -34.63 -8.51
CA ASN A 461 -43.69 -34.72 -9.05
C ASN A 461 -43.50 -36.01 -9.87
N ARG A 462 -43.57 -35.91 -11.20
CA ARG A 462 -42.96 -36.87 -12.12
C ARG A 462 -41.57 -36.37 -12.47
N ARG A 463 -40.56 -37.08 -11.95
CA ARG A 463 -39.17 -37.05 -12.40
C ARG A 463 -39.13 -37.30 -13.91
N SER A 464 -38.54 -36.37 -14.66
CA SER A 464 -38.06 -36.63 -16.01
C SER A 464 -36.56 -36.91 -15.93
N ASN A 465 -36.19 -38.15 -16.25
CA ASN A 465 -34.82 -38.55 -16.54
C ASN A 465 -34.26 -37.71 -17.69
N SER A 466 -33.08 -37.14 -17.48
CA SER A 466 -32.15 -36.82 -18.55
C SER A 466 -30.80 -37.45 -18.15
N ASN A 467 -30.38 -38.45 -18.93
CA ASN A 467 -29.10 -39.12 -18.80
C ASN A 467 -27.98 -38.15 -19.17
N ASN A 468 -27.26 -37.66 -18.17
CA ASN A 468 -25.85 -37.31 -18.30
C ASN A 468 -25.16 -37.88 -17.06
N GLY A 469 -24.12 -38.69 -17.27
CA GLY A 469 -23.44 -39.42 -16.21
C GLY A 469 -22.99 -38.46 -15.11
N ASP A 470 -23.46 -38.72 -13.90
CA ASP A 470 -23.14 -37.94 -12.71
C ASP A 470 -21.64 -38.20 -12.40
N VAL A 471 -20.81 -37.16 -12.59
CA VAL A 471 -19.37 -37.19 -12.34
C VAL A 471 -19.12 -36.32 -11.12
N SER A 472 -18.51 -36.88 -10.09
CA SER A 472 -18.15 -36.19 -8.86
C SER A 472 -16.66 -35.92 -8.84
N ARG A 473 -16.29 -34.69 -8.47
CA ARG A 473 -14.89 -34.29 -8.34
C ARG A 473 -14.39 -34.59 -6.93
N LEU A 474 -13.27 -35.31 -6.82
CA LEU A 474 -12.61 -35.63 -5.55
C LEU A 474 -11.35 -34.79 -5.38
N PHE A 475 -11.10 -34.36 -4.15
CA PHE A 475 -9.86 -33.73 -3.70
C PHE A 475 -8.97 -34.77 -3.02
N LEU A 476 -7.69 -34.79 -3.35
CA LEU A 476 -6.67 -35.62 -2.74
C LEU A 476 -5.56 -34.73 -2.18
N SER A 477 -5.17 -34.95 -0.93
CA SER A 477 -4.19 -34.12 -0.20
C SER A 477 -2.72 -34.29 -0.63
N ILE A 478 -2.46 -34.71 -1.87
CA ILE A 478 -1.13 -35.03 -2.42
C ILE A 478 -0.95 -34.43 -3.81
N GLY A 479 0.26 -33.95 -4.13
CA GLY A 479 0.54 -33.22 -5.38
C GLY A 479 1.92 -33.45 -5.98
N HIS A 480 2.37 -32.55 -6.86
CA HIS A 480 3.69 -32.65 -7.51
C HIS A 480 4.86 -32.63 -6.53
N LEU A 481 4.75 -31.88 -5.42
CA LEU A 481 5.78 -31.86 -4.37
C LEU A 481 5.91 -33.21 -3.65
N ASP A 482 4.88 -34.04 -3.71
CA ASP A 482 4.88 -35.41 -3.18
C ASP A 482 5.32 -36.45 -4.25
N LYS A 483 5.85 -35.97 -5.39
CA LYS A 483 6.31 -36.79 -6.54
C LYS A 483 5.22 -37.67 -7.18
N VAL A 484 3.95 -37.31 -6.99
CA VAL A 484 2.80 -38.01 -7.57
C VAL A 484 2.80 -37.85 -9.09
N LYS A 485 2.63 -38.96 -9.80
CA LYS A 485 2.46 -39.00 -11.26
C LYS A 485 1.05 -39.48 -11.59
N PRO A 486 0.46 -39.07 -12.73
CA PRO A 486 -0.89 -39.51 -13.10
C PRO A 486 -1.05 -41.03 -13.10
N LYS A 487 -0.04 -41.75 -13.60
CA LYS A 487 -0.05 -43.21 -13.63
C LYS A 487 -0.05 -43.84 -12.24
N SER A 488 0.82 -43.39 -11.32
CA SER A 488 0.87 -43.94 -9.96
C SER A 488 -0.38 -43.61 -9.14
N LEU A 489 -1.03 -42.48 -9.42
CA LEU A 489 -2.29 -42.11 -8.80
C LEU A 489 -3.46 -42.99 -9.29
N VAL A 490 -3.56 -43.22 -10.60
CA VAL A 490 -4.58 -44.11 -11.17
C VAL A 490 -4.41 -45.52 -10.63
N ASP A 491 -3.19 -46.05 -10.66
CA ASP A 491 -2.90 -47.40 -10.17
C ASP A 491 -3.22 -47.51 -8.65
N PHE A 492 -2.87 -46.50 -7.85
CA PHE A 492 -3.25 -46.44 -6.42
C PHE A 492 -4.76 -46.47 -6.19
N LEU A 493 -5.54 -45.74 -6.99
CA LEU A 493 -6.99 -45.71 -6.85
C LEU A 493 -7.61 -47.05 -7.29
N THR A 494 -7.21 -47.61 -8.43
CA THR A 494 -7.75 -48.87 -8.94
C THR A 494 -7.41 -50.05 -8.02
N ASP A 495 -6.19 -50.12 -7.51
CA ASP A 495 -5.70 -51.23 -6.66
C ASP A 495 -6.38 -51.25 -5.29
N ASN A 496 -6.80 -50.08 -4.79
CA ASN A 496 -7.33 -49.94 -3.44
C ASN A 496 -8.86 -49.86 -3.38
N SER A 497 -9.56 -49.42 -4.43
CA SER A 497 -11.01 -49.24 -4.42
C SER A 497 -11.79 -50.17 -5.37
N ASN A 498 -11.14 -51.14 -6.02
CA ASN A 498 -11.78 -52.02 -7.01
C ASN A 498 -12.52 -51.24 -8.14
N ALA A 499 -12.14 -49.97 -8.35
CA ALA A 499 -12.73 -49.11 -9.36
C ALA A 499 -12.11 -49.42 -10.72
N ASP A 500 -12.93 -49.44 -11.77
CA ASP A 500 -12.43 -49.66 -13.13
C ASP A 500 -11.64 -48.43 -13.59
N ARG A 501 -10.61 -48.63 -14.43
CA ARG A 501 -9.80 -47.51 -14.94
C ARG A 501 -10.66 -46.50 -15.72
N ASN A 502 -11.78 -46.97 -16.28
CA ASN A 502 -12.76 -46.19 -17.03
C ASN A 502 -13.73 -45.37 -16.15
N SER A 503 -13.70 -45.53 -14.82
CA SER A 503 -14.45 -44.68 -13.89
C SER A 503 -13.65 -43.46 -13.42
N ILE A 504 -12.36 -43.40 -13.78
CA ILE A 504 -11.46 -42.28 -13.49
C ILE A 504 -11.38 -41.37 -14.73
N GLY A 505 -11.77 -40.11 -14.57
CA GLY A 505 -11.76 -39.07 -15.58
C GLY A 505 -10.53 -38.18 -15.50
N ASN A 506 -10.73 -36.87 -15.68
CA ASN A 506 -9.64 -35.89 -15.68
C ASN A 506 -8.91 -35.84 -14.32
N ILE A 507 -7.58 -35.71 -14.39
CA ILE A 507 -6.69 -35.64 -13.22
C ILE A 507 -5.91 -34.33 -13.29
N ASP A 508 -6.19 -33.42 -12.36
CA ASP A 508 -5.49 -32.15 -12.21
C ASP A 508 -4.56 -32.22 -11.00
N ILE A 509 -3.29 -32.54 -11.24
CA ILE A 509 -2.26 -32.58 -10.20
C ILE A 509 -1.70 -31.17 -10.02
N LEU A 510 -1.85 -30.60 -8.82
CA LEU A 510 -1.27 -29.32 -8.41
C LEU A 510 -0.07 -29.56 -7.49
N ASP A 511 0.64 -28.50 -7.10
CA ASP A 511 1.88 -28.64 -6.32
C ASP A 511 1.68 -29.38 -4.98
N LYS A 512 0.56 -29.13 -4.28
CA LYS A 512 0.30 -29.65 -2.92
C LYS A 512 -0.87 -30.62 -2.81
N PHE A 513 -1.71 -30.71 -3.84
CA PHE A 513 -2.93 -31.53 -3.84
C PHE A 513 -3.34 -31.87 -5.27
N THR A 514 -4.27 -32.80 -5.44
CA THR A 514 -4.75 -33.28 -6.74
C THR A 514 -6.27 -33.28 -6.76
N PHE A 515 -6.86 -32.91 -7.90
CA PHE A 515 -8.27 -33.18 -8.16
C PHE A 515 -8.44 -34.29 -9.18
N ILE A 516 -9.46 -35.12 -8.97
CA ILE A 516 -9.80 -36.19 -9.90
C ILE A 516 -11.31 -36.28 -10.10
N ASP A 517 -11.74 -36.34 -11.35
CA ASP A 517 -13.13 -36.57 -11.70
C ASP A 517 -13.42 -38.07 -11.70
N VAL A 518 -14.46 -38.49 -10.98
CA VAL A 518 -14.81 -39.90 -10.82
C VAL A 518 -16.30 -40.07 -11.06
N LYS A 519 -16.70 -41.14 -11.77
CA LYS A 519 -18.12 -41.48 -11.94
C LYS A 519 -18.76 -41.78 -10.57
N SER A 520 -20.00 -41.34 -10.36
CA SER A 520 -20.69 -41.45 -9.07
C SER A 520 -20.79 -42.88 -8.50
N ASP A 521 -20.67 -43.92 -9.32
CA ASP A 521 -20.65 -45.33 -8.91
C ASP A 521 -19.34 -45.77 -8.23
N ALA A 522 -18.22 -45.07 -8.47
CA ALA A 522 -16.90 -45.38 -7.89
C ALA A 522 -16.49 -44.48 -6.72
N VAL A 523 -17.22 -43.38 -6.47
CA VAL A 523 -16.92 -42.36 -5.45
C VAL A 523 -16.87 -42.94 -4.04
N ASP A 524 -17.92 -43.65 -3.62
CA ASP A 524 -18.01 -44.19 -2.26
C ASP A 524 -16.96 -45.26 -1.99
N SER A 525 -16.59 -46.05 -3.02
CA SER A 525 -15.53 -47.05 -2.89
C SER A 525 -14.15 -46.39 -2.72
N ILE A 526 -13.88 -45.31 -3.45
CA ILE A 526 -12.61 -44.57 -3.37
C ILE A 526 -12.48 -43.86 -2.02
N LEU A 527 -13.54 -43.19 -1.55
CA LEU A 527 -13.50 -42.48 -0.26
C LEU A 527 -13.24 -43.44 0.91
N ASN A 528 -13.91 -44.60 0.92
CA ASN A 528 -13.81 -45.55 2.02
C ASN A 528 -12.51 -46.36 1.99
N ASN A 529 -12.00 -46.72 0.81
CA ASN A 529 -10.90 -47.67 0.70
C ASN A 529 -9.53 -47.05 0.38
N CYS A 530 -9.48 -45.81 -0.10
CA CYS A 530 -8.24 -45.11 -0.45
C CYS A 530 -7.88 -43.98 0.53
N SER A 531 -8.86 -43.39 1.23
CA SER A 531 -8.58 -42.36 2.23
C SER A 531 -7.84 -42.95 3.44
N GLY A 532 -6.73 -42.32 3.83
CA GLY A 532 -5.85 -42.74 4.93
C GLY A 532 -4.70 -43.69 4.54
N LYS A 533 -4.68 -44.21 3.31
CA LYS A 533 -3.57 -45.03 2.79
C LYS A 533 -2.39 -44.18 2.33
N SER A 534 -1.20 -44.78 2.24
CA SER A 534 0.01 -44.06 1.84
C SER A 534 0.28 -44.21 0.34
N LEU A 535 0.54 -43.08 -0.32
CA LEU A 535 1.06 -43.02 -1.69
C LEU A 535 2.35 -42.17 -1.67
N GLU A 536 3.42 -42.66 -2.30
CA GLU A 536 4.74 -41.99 -2.34
C GLU A 536 5.26 -41.56 -0.96
N GLY A 537 4.97 -42.34 0.09
CA GLY A 537 5.42 -42.11 1.47
C GLY A 537 4.59 -41.10 2.27
N ARG A 538 3.53 -40.51 1.69
CA ARG A 538 2.61 -39.60 2.38
C ARG A 538 1.22 -40.22 2.51
N ARG A 539 0.52 -39.95 3.62
CA ARG A 539 -0.88 -40.36 3.80
C ARG A 539 -1.79 -39.48 2.96
N VAL A 540 -2.66 -40.11 2.18
CA VAL A 540 -3.61 -39.46 1.28
C VAL A 540 -4.95 -39.28 2.00
N ASN A 541 -5.42 -38.05 2.17
CA ASN A 541 -6.80 -37.79 2.56
C ASN A 541 -7.62 -37.48 1.30
N ILE A 542 -8.78 -38.14 1.15
CA ILE A 542 -9.65 -37.99 -0.01
C ILE A 542 -11.01 -37.46 0.45
N GLU A 543 -11.48 -36.38 -0.17
CA GLU A 543 -12.76 -35.75 0.14
C GLU A 543 -13.52 -35.41 -1.15
N ILE A 544 -14.85 -35.37 -1.11
CA ILE A 544 -15.65 -34.86 -2.22
C ILE A 544 -15.42 -33.35 -2.29
N ALA A 545 -14.91 -32.86 -3.42
CA ALA A 545 -14.77 -31.44 -3.65
C ALA A 545 -16.17 -30.82 -3.71
N LYS A 546 -16.48 -29.90 -2.79
CA LYS A 546 -17.79 -29.23 -2.77
C LYS A 546 -17.97 -28.46 -4.08
N SER A 547 -18.97 -28.84 -4.89
CA SER A 547 -19.46 -27.94 -5.92
C SER A 547 -20.05 -26.72 -5.21
N SER A 548 -19.60 -25.54 -5.59
CA SER A 548 -20.22 -24.29 -5.13
C SER A 548 -21.70 -24.34 -5.48
N LYS A 549 -22.57 -24.29 -4.47
CA LYS A 549 -24.02 -24.15 -4.63
C LYS A 549 -24.41 -22.69 -4.56
#